data_AF-A0AAW9IWP0-F1
#
_entry.id   AF-A0AAW9IWP0-F1
#
_cell.length_a   1.000
_cell.length_b   1.000
_cell.length_c   1.000
_cell.angle_alpha   90.00
_cell.angle_beta   90.00
_cell.angle_gamma   90.00
#
_symmetry.space_group_name_H-M   'P 1'
#
loop_
_entity.id
_entity.type
_entity.pdbx_description
1 polymer ?
#
loop_
_entity_poly.entity_id
_entity_poly.type
_entity_poly.pdbx_seq_one_letter_code
_entity_poly.pdbx_strand_id
1 'polypeptide(L)'
;PDIANDTGNKRLWAKRNEVLRGTIYDKDGNPLTKSVRLDKFNQSREYLYGDLYVHSLGYIDERFGLTGLEEEFDSELSKYNSFSNGIRSLLKDFDLKKAFESRNEEKVGNGIVTTLDYKLQKIAYEAMGDLKGAVVALNPKTGEILAMVSKPTYDPTNLEKAIEEANTGVDVDSK
;
A
#
# COMPACT_ATOMS: atom_id res chain seq x y z
N PRO A 1 -16.65 15.54 18.52
CA PRO A 1 -16.23 14.12 18.53
C PRO A 1 -15.27 13.78 17.38
N ASP A 2 -15.43 14.43 16.23
CA ASP A 2 -14.68 14.09 15.00
C ASP A 2 -13.21 14.57 14.96
N ILE A 3 -12.83 15.55 15.78
CA ILE A 3 -11.44 16.05 15.87
C ILE A 3 -10.48 14.96 16.39
N ALA A 4 -10.99 13.99 17.15
CA ALA A 4 -10.17 12.91 17.70
C ALA A 4 -9.67 11.94 16.62
N ASN A 5 -10.36 11.85 15.48
CA ASN A 5 -10.08 10.96 14.35
C ASN A 5 -9.55 11.70 13.12
N ASP A 6 -9.30 13.00 13.23
CA ASP A 6 -8.78 13.83 12.14
C ASP A 6 -7.37 13.37 11.72
N THR A 7 -7.09 13.40 10.41
CA THR A 7 -5.81 13.01 9.81
C THR A 7 -4.67 13.90 10.28
N GLY A 8 -4.94 15.15 10.66
CA GLY A 8 -3.96 16.06 11.27
C GLY A 8 -3.61 15.77 12.74
N ASN A 9 -4.21 14.75 13.37
CA ASN A 9 -3.97 14.46 14.78
C ASN A 9 -2.66 13.69 15.00
N LYS A 10 -1.61 14.41 15.45
CA LYS A 10 -0.27 13.85 15.75
C LYS A 10 -0.29 12.65 16.71
N ARG A 11 -1.28 12.55 17.60
CA ARG A 11 -1.41 11.41 18.52
C ARG A 11 -1.72 10.10 17.78
N LEU A 12 -2.54 10.18 16.72
CA LEU A 12 -2.86 9.01 15.90
C LEU A 12 -1.62 8.55 15.11
N TRP A 13 -0.85 9.48 14.58
CA TRP A 13 0.41 9.20 13.90
C TRP A 13 1.46 8.57 14.82
N ALA A 14 1.62 9.09 16.04
CA ALA A 14 2.50 8.47 17.03
C ALA A 14 2.09 7.02 17.34
N LYS A 15 0.77 6.75 17.44
CA LYS A 15 0.25 5.39 17.64
C LYS A 15 0.50 4.49 16.44
N ARG A 16 0.30 4.98 15.21
CA ARG A 16 0.59 4.24 13.97
C ARG A 16 2.08 3.92 13.87
N ASN A 17 2.95 4.82 14.31
CA ASN A 17 4.39 4.64 14.25
C ASN A 17 4.93 3.71 15.35
N GLU A 18 4.16 3.36 16.38
CA GLU A 18 4.58 2.38 17.37
C GLU A 18 4.79 0.98 16.75
N VAL A 19 3.93 0.61 15.81
CA VAL A 19 3.95 -0.69 15.11
C VAL A 19 4.42 -0.48 13.68
N LEU A 20 5.37 -1.30 13.23
CA LEU A 20 5.81 -1.28 11.85
C LEU A 20 4.64 -1.75 10.98
N ARG A 21 4.21 -0.91 10.04
CA ARG A 21 3.01 -1.17 9.26
C ARG A 21 3.16 -2.45 8.41
N GLY A 22 2.12 -3.29 8.39
CA GLY A 22 2.12 -4.56 7.67
C GLY A 22 2.26 -4.43 6.15
N THR A 23 2.75 -5.47 5.49
CA THR A 23 2.93 -5.51 4.03
C THR A 23 1.64 -5.87 3.31
N ILE A 24 1.37 -5.19 2.20
CA ILE A 24 0.31 -5.54 1.25
C ILE A 24 0.90 -6.47 0.20
N TYR A 25 0.23 -7.57 -0.11
CA TYR A 25 0.65 -8.56 -1.08
C TYR A 25 -0.33 -8.67 -2.26
N ASP A 26 0.19 -9.05 -3.42
CA ASP A 26 -0.57 -9.54 -4.58
C ASP A 26 -1.24 -10.89 -4.27
N LYS A 27 -2.19 -11.33 -5.10
CA LYS A 27 -2.80 -12.67 -5.05
C LYS A 27 -1.76 -13.80 -4.98
N ASP A 28 -0.62 -13.64 -5.65
CA ASP A 28 0.48 -14.61 -5.66
C ASP A 28 1.41 -14.52 -4.43
N GLY A 29 1.16 -13.60 -3.50
CA GLY A 29 1.99 -13.40 -2.31
C GLY A 29 3.23 -12.52 -2.54
N ASN A 30 3.32 -11.84 -3.69
CA ASN A 30 4.39 -10.89 -3.96
C ASN A 30 4.16 -9.60 -3.14
N PRO A 31 5.16 -9.07 -2.42
CA PRO A 31 5.00 -7.84 -1.66
C PRO A 31 4.83 -6.65 -2.61
N LEU A 32 3.78 -5.86 -2.41
CA LEU A 32 3.50 -4.61 -3.11
C LEU A 32 4.03 -3.40 -2.35
N THR A 33 4.02 -3.47 -1.01
CA THR A 33 4.49 -2.41 -0.12
C THR A 33 5.48 -2.93 0.92
N LYS A 34 6.35 -2.05 1.42
CA LYS A 34 7.28 -2.38 2.49
C LYS A 34 7.39 -1.22 3.46
N SER A 35 7.49 -1.53 4.75
CA SER A 35 7.74 -0.53 5.78
C SER A 35 9.17 -0.66 6.30
N VAL A 36 9.88 0.45 6.37
CA VAL A 36 11.24 0.52 6.90
C VAL A 36 11.25 1.43 8.12
N ARG A 37 11.84 0.95 9.23
CA ARG A 37 12.02 1.75 10.43
C ARG A 37 13.12 2.77 10.18
N LEU A 38 12.82 4.06 10.32
CA LEU A 38 13.82 5.13 10.24
C LEU A 38 14.37 5.42 11.64
N ASP A 39 13.48 5.66 12.60
CA ASP A 39 13.80 6.00 13.99
C ASP A 39 12.81 5.32 14.96
N LYS A 40 12.99 5.54 16.27
CA LYS A 40 12.05 5.05 17.30
C LYS A 40 10.61 5.53 17.12
N PHE A 41 10.41 6.67 16.46
CA PHE A 41 9.10 7.31 16.29
C PHE A 41 8.65 7.44 14.84
N ASN A 42 9.51 7.10 13.89
CA ASN A 42 9.27 7.34 12.47
C ASN A 42 9.48 6.04 11.67
N GLN A 43 8.64 5.86 10.65
CA GLN A 43 8.76 4.79 9.68
C GLN A 43 8.54 5.36 8.28
N SER A 44 9.17 4.75 7.28
CA SER A 44 8.97 5.04 5.87
C SER A 44 8.14 3.93 5.23
N ARG A 45 7.26 4.30 4.30
CA ARG A 45 6.46 3.38 3.47
C ARG A 45 7.02 3.40 2.05
N GLU A 46 7.45 2.26 1.56
CA GLU A 46 7.96 2.04 0.20
C GLU A 46 6.92 1.30 -0.64
N TYR A 47 6.69 1.76 -1.86
CA TYR A 47 5.84 1.12 -2.88
C TYR A 47 6.73 0.49 -3.94
N LEU A 48 6.74 -0.83 -4.03
CA LEU A 48 7.79 -1.57 -4.76
C LEU A 48 7.63 -1.53 -6.28
N TYR A 49 6.42 -1.25 -6.76
CA TYR A 49 6.08 -1.24 -8.19
C TYR A 49 5.71 0.16 -8.69
N GLY A 50 6.20 1.21 -8.01
CA GLY A 50 5.97 2.59 -8.40
C GLY A 50 4.50 2.93 -8.57
N ASP A 51 4.15 3.42 -9.77
CA ASP A 51 2.86 3.97 -10.15
C ASP A 51 1.81 2.90 -10.59
N LEU A 52 2.20 1.63 -10.66
CA LEU A 52 1.37 0.55 -11.20
C LEU A 52 0.11 0.25 -10.37
N TYR A 53 0.21 0.42 -9.05
CA TYR A 53 -0.83 0.04 -8.09
C TYR A 53 -1.34 1.21 -7.25
N VAL A 54 -0.92 2.44 -7.53
CA VAL A 54 -1.11 3.59 -6.63
C VAL A 54 -2.56 3.93 -6.36
N HIS A 55 -3.44 3.78 -7.35
CA HIS A 55 -4.86 4.06 -7.18
C HIS A 55 -5.57 2.99 -6.34
N SER A 56 -5.10 1.74 -6.41
CA SER A 56 -5.65 0.64 -5.62
C SER A 56 -5.11 0.64 -4.20
N LEU A 57 -3.78 0.71 -4.05
CA LEU A 57 -3.12 0.75 -2.75
C LEU A 57 -3.45 2.04 -2.00
N GLY A 58 -3.52 3.14 -2.72
CA GLY A 58 -3.53 4.48 -2.14
C GLY A 58 -2.15 4.84 -1.57
N TYR A 59 -2.15 5.84 -0.70
CA TYR A 59 -0.95 6.29 -0.02
C TYR A 59 -1.18 6.50 1.48
N ILE A 60 -0.08 6.70 2.20
CA ILE A 60 -0.04 7.12 3.59
C ILE A 60 0.96 8.25 3.72
N ASP A 61 0.49 9.42 4.14
CA ASP A 61 1.31 10.60 4.33
C ASP A 61 0.80 11.44 5.51
N GLU A 62 1.70 12.01 6.31
CA GLU A 62 1.32 12.79 7.49
C GLU A 62 0.57 14.09 7.13
N ARG A 63 0.88 14.68 5.98
CA ARG A 63 0.27 15.93 5.50
C ARG A 63 -1.00 15.66 4.69
N PHE A 64 -0.97 14.65 3.81
CA PHE A 64 -2.06 14.38 2.86
C PHE A 64 -3.03 13.29 3.31
N GLY A 65 -2.76 12.62 4.43
CA GLY A 65 -3.63 11.61 5.00
C GLY A 65 -3.42 10.21 4.41
N LEU A 66 -4.46 9.38 4.46
CA LEU A 66 -4.45 8.03 3.91
C LEU A 66 -5.50 7.90 2.81
N THR A 67 -5.29 7.01 1.85
CA THR A 67 -6.26 6.71 0.80
C THR A 67 -6.26 5.22 0.45
N GLY A 68 -7.25 4.76 -0.33
CA GLY A 68 -7.27 3.42 -0.93
C GLY A 68 -7.25 2.29 0.10
N LEU A 69 -6.54 1.20 -0.23
CA LEU A 69 -6.36 0.06 0.69
C LEU A 69 -5.58 0.44 1.96
N GLU A 70 -4.71 1.44 1.91
CA GLU A 70 -3.99 1.93 3.09
C GLU A 70 -4.95 2.56 4.11
N GLU A 71 -5.97 3.29 3.68
CA GLU A 71 -6.99 3.84 4.57
C GLU A 71 -7.94 2.76 5.08
N GLU A 72 -8.52 1.98 4.17
CA GLU A 72 -9.53 0.95 4.51
C GLU A 72 -8.98 -0.08 5.51
N PHE A 73 -7.73 -0.52 5.31
CA PHE A 73 -7.07 -1.50 6.15
C PHE A 73 -6.11 -0.88 7.17
N ASP A 74 -6.17 0.43 7.45
CA ASP A 74 -5.29 1.10 8.42
C ASP A 74 -5.27 0.37 9.77
N SER A 75 -6.45 -0.06 10.22
CA SER A 75 -6.57 -0.76 11.50
C SER A 75 -5.90 -2.13 11.48
N GLU A 76 -5.94 -2.88 10.38
CA GLU A 76 -5.29 -4.20 10.28
C GLU A 76 -3.79 -4.08 10.08
N LEU A 77 -3.36 -3.13 9.25
CA LEU A 77 -1.97 -2.84 8.95
C LEU A 77 -1.23 -2.26 10.16
N SER A 78 -1.93 -1.64 11.12
CA SER A 78 -1.37 -1.11 12.38
C SER A 78 -1.63 -1.99 13.61
N LYS A 79 -2.57 -2.95 13.56
CA LYS A 79 -2.80 -3.90 14.65
C LYS A 79 -1.68 -4.94 14.71
N TYR A 80 -1.03 -5.00 15.85
CA TYR A 80 -0.18 -6.12 16.23
C TYR A 80 -1.04 -7.19 16.92
N ASN A 81 -1.43 -8.24 16.21
CA ASN A 81 -2.07 -9.40 16.82
C ASN A 81 -1.02 -10.49 17.11
N SER A 82 -0.82 -10.84 18.39
CA SER A 82 -0.05 -12.03 18.80
C SER A 82 -0.59 -13.35 18.22
N PHE A 83 -1.80 -13.35 17.66
CA PHE A 83 -2.41 -14.50 16.97
C PHE A 83 -1.81 -14.78 15.58
N SER A 84 -1.03 -13.86 15.01
CA SER A 84 -0.24 -14.07 13.78
C SER A 84 0.77 -15.22 13.87
N ASN A 85 1.00 -15.77 15.07
CA ASN A 85 1.78 -17.00 15.26
C ASN A 85 1.21 -18.23 14.50
N GLY A 86 -0.11 -18.27 14.22
CA GLY A 86 -0.71 -19.35 13.41
C GLY A 86 -0.36 -19.25 11.92
N ILE A 87 -0.41 -18.05 11.33
CA ILE A 87 -0.05 -17.80 9.92
C ILE A 87 1.48 -17.80 9.74
N ARG A 88 2.26 -17.39 10.76
CA ARG A 88 3.72 -17.55 10.80
C ARG A 88 4.18 -19.00 10.67
N SER A 89 3.35 -19.98 11.08
CA SER A 89 3.63 -21.40 10.86
C SER A 89 3.33 -21.86 9.44
N LEU A 90 2.37 -21.23 8.75
CA LEU A 90 2.01 -21.52 7.36
C LEU A 90 2.97 -20.87 6.35
N LEU A 91 3.58 -19.75 6.71
CA LEU A 91 4.58 -19.03 5.90
C LEU A 91 6.02 -19.52 6.11
N LYS A 92 6.26 -20.46 7.04
CA LYS A 92 7.59 -21.04 7.28
C LYS A 92 8.16 -21.81 6.08
N ASP A 93 7.29 -22.25 5.17
CA ASP A 93 7.68 -22.98 3.95
C ASP A 93 8.11 -22.06 2.80
N PHE A 94 7.81 -20.75 2.88
CA PHE A 94 8.42 -19.74 2.01
C PHE A 94 9.68 -19.21 2.69
N ASP A 95 10.81 -19.20 1.97
CA ASP A 95 12.19 -18.93 2.42
C ASP A 95 12.40 -17.51 2.98
N LEU A 96 11.71 -17.21 4.09
CA LEU A 96 11.70 -15.92 4.79
C LEU A 96 12.54 -15.99 6.07
N LYS A 97 13.36 -17.04 6.21
CA LYS A 97 14.17 -17.28 7.41
C LYS A 97 15.28 -16.22 7.56
N LYS A 98 15.89 -15.81 6.45
CA LYS A 98 16.99 -14.82 6.43
C LYS A 98 16.54 -13.36 6.59
N ALA A 99 15.27 -13.05 6.31
CA ALA A 99 14.74 -11.69 6.49
C ALA A 99 14.30 -11.40 7.93
N PHE A 100 14.18 -12.44 8.77
CA PHE A 100 13.61 -12.36 10.12
C PHE A 100 14.60 -12.69 11.25
N GLU A 101 15.73 -13.35 10.98
CA GLU A 101 16.72 -13.71 12.00
C GLU A 101 17.52 -12.50 12.57
N SER A 102 17.35 -11.29 12.02
CA SER A 102 18.10 -10.08 12.42
C SER A 102 17.26 -9.01 13.14
N ARG A 103 16.09 -9.33 13.70
CA ARG A 103 15.24 -8.34 14.36
C ARG A 103 15.20 -8.52 15.88
N ASN A 104 15.80 -7.57 16.60
CA ASN A 104 15.18 -7.04 17.82
C ASN A 104 13.67 -6.96 17.59
N GLU A 105 12.84 -7.49 18.49
CA GLU A 105 11.40 -7.73 18.32
C GLU A 105 10.59 -6.45 17.97
N GLU A 106 10.71 -5.97 16.75
CA GLU A 106 9.88 -4.90 16.23
C GLU A 106 8.46 -5.43 16.08
N LYS A 107 7.49 -4.80 16.74
CA LYS A 107 6.07 -5.11 16.53
C LYS A 107 5.74 -4.78 15.09
N VAL A 108 5.38 -5.79 14.28
CA VAL A 108 4.93 -5.62 12.89
C VAL A 108 3.44 -5.89 12.80
N GLY A 109 2.69 -5.01 12.14
CA GLY A 109 1.26 -5.15 11.92
C GLY A 109 0.92 -6.29 10.96
N ASN A 110 -0.38 -6.60 10.83
CA ASN A 110 -0.83 -7.71 9.99
C ASN A 110 -0.61 -7.37 8.50
N GLY A 111 -0.15 -8.36 7.73
CA GLY A 111 -0.13 -8.25 6.27
C GLY A 111 -1.50 -8.55 5.67
N ILE A 112 -1.80 -7.94 4.52
CA ILE A 112 -3.04 -8.20 3.77
C ILE A 112 -2.69 -8.74 2.39
N VAL A 113 -3.49 -9.67 1.89
CA VAL A 113 -3.33 -10.25 0.55
C VAL A 113 -4.49 -9.75 -0.31
N THR A 114 -4.16 -9.13 -1.44
CA THR A 114 -5.13 -8.62 -2.41
C THR A 114 -5.50 -9.69 -3.43
N THR A 115 -6.49 -9.40 -4.27
CA THR A 115 -6.90 -10.29 -5.38
C THR A 115 -6.27 -9.91 -6.71
N LEU A 116 -5.51 -8.79 -6.73
CA LEU A 116 -4.83 -8.27 -7.90
C LEU A 116 -3.78 -9.27 -8.37
N ASP A 117 -3.69 -9.44 -9.68
CA ASP A 117 -2.71 -10.27 -10.36
C ASP A 117 -1.71 -9.36 -11.09
N TYR A 118 -0.43 -9.49 -10.75
CA TYR A 118 0.64 -8.67 -11.31
C TYR A 118 0.69 -8.68 -12.83
N LYS A 119 0.52 -9.85 -13.46
CA LYS A 119 0.62 -9.97 -14.92
C LYS A 119 -0.54 -9.21 -15.57
N LEU A 120 -1.76 -9.39 -15.06
CA LEU A 120 -2.93 -8.73 -15.63
C LEU A 120 -2.91 -7.22 -15.37
N GLN A 121 -2.50 -6.79 -14.18
CA GLN A 121 -2.33 -5.38 -13.84
C GLN A 121 -1.34 -4.72 -14.80
N LYS A 122 -0.18 -5.34 -15.01
CA LYS A 122 0.86 -4.82 -15.91
C LYS A 122 0.37 -4.73 -17.36
N ILE A 123 -0.28 -5.79 -17.87
CA ILE A 123 -0.84 -5.78 -19.22
C ILE A 123 -1.88 -4.67 -19.38
N ALA A 124 -2.78 -4.49 -18.41
CA ALA A 124 -3.78 -3.43 -18.45
C ALA A 124 -3.15 -2.03 -18.42
N TYR A 125 -2.12 -1.84 -17.59
CA TYR A 125 -1.39 -0.58 -17.48
C TYR A 125 -0.65 -0.22 -18.78
N GLU A 126 0.05 -1.18 -19.38
CA GLU A 126 0.75 -1.01 -20.65
C GLU A 126 -0.23 -0.79 -21.81
N ALA A 127 -1.35 -1.53 -21.84
CA ALA A 127 -2.37 -1.40 -22.87
C ALA A 127 -3.06 -0.03 -22.88
N MET A 128 -3.14 0.64 -21.72
CA MET A 128 -3.67 2.00 -21.64
C MET A 128 -2.71 3.03 -22.26
N GLY A 129 -1.39 2.79 -22.30
CA GLY A 129 -0.43 3.78 -22.81
C GLY A 129 -0.68 5.16 -22.19
N ASP A 130 -0.83 6.19 -23.01
CA ASP A 130 -1.10 7.57 -22.55
C ASP A 130 -2.60 7.91 -22.52
N LEU A 131 -3.47 6.91 -22.69
CA LEU A 131 -4.92 7.10 -22.66
C LEU A 131 -5.37 7.36 -21.23
N LYS A 132 -6.21 8.39 -21.08
CA LYS A 132 -6.89 8.69 -19.82
C LYS A 132 -8.14 7.84 -19.67
N GLY A 133 -8.35 7.29 -18.49
CA GLY A 133 -9.50 6.44 -18.19
C GLY A 133 -9.19 5.42 -17.11
N ALA A 134 -9.97 4.35 -17.07
CA ALA A 134 -9.77 3.25 -16.14
C ALA A 134 -10.05 1.90 -16.79
N VAL A 135 -9.35 0.87 -16.32
CA VAL A 135 -9.54 -0.52 -16.73
C VAL A 135 -9.71 -1.35 -15.47
N VAL A 136 -10.79 -2.15 -15.43
CA VAL A 136 -11.05 -3.10 -14.35
C VAL A 136 -11.24 -4.48 -14.97
N ALA A 137 -10.47 -5.45 -14.48
CA ALA A 137 -10.65 -6.86 -14.82
C ALA A 137 -11.13 -7.62 -13.59
N LEU A 138 -12.22 -8.36 -13.77
CA LEU A 138 -12.88 -9.10 -12.68
C LEU A 138 -13.05 -10.57 -13.05
N ASN A 139 -12.97 -11.45 -12.05
CA ASN A 139 -13.36 -12.84 -12.18
C ASN A 139 -14.90 -12.93 -12.05
N PRO A 140 -15.65 -13.27 -13.11
CA PRO A 140 -17.11 -13.23 -13.08
C PRO A 140 -17.75 -14.30 -12.19
N LYS A 141 -16.99 -15.34 -11.82
CA LYS A 141 -17.49 -16.42 -10.95
C LYS A 141 -17.38 -16.07 -9.46
N THR A 142 -16.34 -15.35 -9.08
CA THR A 142 -16.01 -15.05 -7.68
C THR A 142 -16.23 -13.60 -7.29
N GLY A 143 -16.29 -12.69 -8.28
CA GLY A 143 -16.32 -11.24 -8.06
C GLY A 143 -14.95 -10.64 -7.70
N GLU A 144 -13.88 -11.43 -7.70
CA GLU A 144 -12.53 -10.94 -7.41
C GLU A 144 -12.08 -9.92 -8.46
N ILE A 145 -11.43 -8.84 -8.02
CA ILE A 145 -10.82 -7.85 -8.91
C ILE A 145 -9.38 -8.29 -9.18
N LEU A 146 -9.11 -8.67 -10.42
CA LEU A 146 -7.81 -9.18 -10.86
C LEU A 146 -6.89 -8.05 -11.33
N ALA A 147 -7.45 -6.96 -11.86
CA ALA A 147 -6.69 -5.75 -12.18
C ALA A 147 -7.58 -4.51 -12.02
N MET A 148 -6.98 -3.41 -11.57
CA MET A 148 -7.61 -2.11 -11.45
C MET A 148 -6.58 -1.03 -11.77
N VAL A 149 -6.69 -0.43 -12.95
CA VAL A 149 -5.79 0.61 -13.44
C VAL A 149 -6.58 1.88 -13.68
N SER A 150 -6.01 3.02 -13.32
CA SER A 150 -6.54 4.35 -13.65
C SER A 150 -5.39 5.22 -14.15
N LYS A 151 -5.64 5.99 -15.21
CA LYS A 151 -4.71 6.99 -15.76
C LYS A 151 -5.39 8.35 -15.87
N PRO A 152 -4.69 9.47 -15.54
CA PRO A 152 -3.26 9.54 -15.20
C PRO A 152 -2.93 8.92 -13.83
N THR A 153 -1.64 8.62 -13.64
CA THR A 153 -1.10 8.02 -12.42
C THR A 153 -0.17 9.00 -11.72
N TYR A 154 0.41 8.63 -10.58
CA TYR A 154 1.31 9.47 -9.82
C TYR A 154 2.39 8.64 -9.13
N ASP A 155 3.50 9.29 -8.80
CA ASP A 155 4.56 8.68 -8.00
C ASP A 155 4.19 8.74 -6.51
N PRO A 156 3.99 7.59 -5.84
CA PRO A 156 3.59 7.55 -4.44
C PRO A 156 4.74 7.95 -3.50
N THR A 157 5.98 8.03 -4.00
CA THR A 157 7.13 8.51 -3.22
C THR A 157 7.27 10.04 -3.23
N ASN A 158 6.59 10.73 -4.17
CA ASN A 158 6.62 12.19 -4.28
C ASN A 158 5.21 12.77 -4.44
N LEU A 159 4.40 12.61 -3.39
CA LEU A 159 3.01 13.06 -3.36
C LEU A 159 2.88 14.59 -3.44
N GLU A 160 3.83 15.34 -2.90
CA GLU A 160 3.79 16.81 -2.94
C GLU A 160 3.79 17.30 -4.38
N LYS A 161 4.70 16.77 -5.21
CA LYS A 161 4.74 17.08 -6.64
C LYS A 161 3.49 16.58 -7.36
N ALA A 162 3.04 15.36 -7.07
CA ALA A 162 1.85 14.78 -7.70
C ALA A 162 0.59 15.62 -7.45
N ILE A 163 0.40 16.09 -6.21
CA ILE A 163 -0.75 16.91 -5.83
C ILE A 163 -0.63 18.32 -6.43
N GLU A 164 0.57 18.89 -6.47
CA GLU A 164 0.81 20.17 -7.13
C GLU A 164 0.46 20.09 -8.63
N GLU A 165 0.93 19.06 -9.32
CA GLU A 165 0.61 18.78 -10.73
C GLU A 165 -0.91 18.63 -10.94
N ALA A 166 -1.58 17.84 -10.08
CA ALA A 166 -3.04 17.67 -10.13
C ALA A 166 -3.79 19.00 -9.94
N ASN A 167 -3.30 19.89 -9.07
CA ASN A 167 -3.91 21.19 -8.82
C ASN A 167 -3.67 22.20 -9.95
N THR A 168 -2.59 22.06 -10.73
CA THR A 168 -2.33 22.96 -11.86
C THR A 168 -3.28 22.75 -13.03
N GLY A 169 -3.92 21.57 -13.12
CA GLY A 169 -4.78 21.20 -14.24
C GLY A 169 -4.05 21.06 -15.59
N VAL A 170 -2.72 21.03 -15.57
CA VAL A 170 -1.88 20.86 -16.77
C VAL A 170 -1.47 19.39 -16.87
N ASP A 171 -1.81 18.74 -17.98
CA ASP A 171 -1.41 17.36 -18.25
C ASP A 171 0.08 17.26 -18.58
N VAL A 172 0.89 16.98 -17.56
CA VAL A 172 2.35 16.86 -17.71
C VAL A 172 2.74 15.58 -18.46
N ASP A 173 1.83 14.60 -18.58
CA ASP A 173 2.06 13.30 -19.25
C ASP A 173 1.82 13.31 -20.77
N SER A 174 1.57 14.48 -21.37
CA SER A 174 1.48 14.60 -22.83
C SER A 174 2.85 14.91 -23.46
N LYS A 175 3.69 13.88 -23.62
CA LYS A 175 4.89 13.95 -24.46
C LYS A 175 5.04 12.76 -25.38
#